data_AF-A0A2C9TI53-F1
#
_entry.id   AF-A0A2C9TI53-F1
#
_cell.length_a   1.000
_cell.length_b   1.000
_cell.length_c   1.000
_cell.angle_alpha   90.00
_cell.angle_beta   90.00
_cell.angle_gamma   90.00
#
_symmetry.space_group_name_H-M   'P 1'
#
loop_
_entity.id
_entity.type
_entity.pdbx_description
1 polymer ?
#
loop_
_entity_poly.entity_id
_entity_poly.type
_entity_poly.pdbx_seq_one_letter_code
_entity_poly.pdbx_strand_id
1 'polypeptide(L)'
;MIHSKKLTLGICLVLLIILIGGCVIMTKTNGRNAQIKENFNKTLSVYPTKNLDDFYDKEGFRDQEFKKGDKGTWIVNSEMVIEPKGKDMETRGMVLYINRNTRT
;
A
#
# COMPACT_ATOMS: atom_id res chain seq x y z
N MET A 1 -57.27 3.18 7.03
CA MET A 1 -56.33 3.20 5.88
C MET A 1 -55.23 4.28 5.93
N ILE A 2 -55.37 5.37 6.72
CA ILE A 2 -54.39 6.49 6.74
C ILE A 2 -53.17 6.19 7.64
N HIS A 3 -53.36 5.46 8.73
CA HIS A 3 -52.27 5.07 9.65
C HIS A 3 -51.26 4.10 9.01
N SER A 4 -51.73 3.18 8.16
CA SER A 4 -50.87 2.24 7.42
C SER A 4 -49.97 2.95 6.40
N LYS A 5 -50.48 3.94 5.66
CA LYS A 5 -49.68 4.70 4.67
C LYS A 5 -48.53 5.50 5.31
N LYS A 6 -48.75 6.11 6.49
CA LYS A 6 -47.70 6.84 7.22
C LYS A 6 -46.65 5.89 7.81
N LEU A 7 -47.07 4.73 8.31
CA LEU A 7 -46.16 3.68 8.81
C LEU A 7 -45.31 3.10 7.68
N THR A 8 -45.93 2.77 6.53
CA THR A 8 -45.21 2.30 5.33
C THR A 8 -44.21 3.35 4.83
N LEU A 9 -44.57 4.64 4.83
CA LEU A 9 -43.66 5.71 4.45
C LEU A 9 -42.46 5.82 5.42
N GLY A 10 -42.69 5.68 6.73
CA GLY A 10 -41.63 5.66 7.73
C GLY A 10 -40.66 4.48 7.56
N ILE A 11 -41.18 3.28 7.30
CA ILE A 11 -40.35 2.09 7.02
C ILE A 11 -39.54 2.28 5.72
N CYS A 12 -40.15 2.81 4.66
CA CYS A 12 -39.44 3.13 3.43
C CYS A 12 -38.29 4.14 3.66
N LEU A 13 -38.50 5.14 4.50
CA LEU A 13 -37.48 6.14 4.83
C LEU A 13 -36.29 5.52 5.59
N VAL A 14 -36.56 4.64 6.54
CA VAL A 14 -35.52 3.91 7.28
C VAL A 14 -34.71 3.01 6.34
N LEU A 15 -35.37 2.28 5.44
CA LEU A 15 -34.69 1.46 4.43
C LEU A 15 -33.79 2.30 3.50
N LEU A 16 -34.25 3.48 3.08
CA LEU A 16 -33.44 4.39 2.26
C LEU A 16 -32.18 4.87 2.98
N ILE A 17 -32.28 5.21 4.27
CA ILE A 17 -31.12 5.63 5.07
C ILE A 17 -30.10 4.49 5.17
N ILE A 18 -30.56 3.25 5.38
CA ILE A 18 -29.69 2.07 5.44
C ILE A 18 -29.01 1.83 4.08
N LEU A 19 -29.74 1.96 2.97
CA LEU A 19 -29.18 1.79 1.62
C LEU A 19 -28.13 2.86 1.28
N ILE A 20 -28.40 4.13 1.59
CA ILE A 20 -27.45 5.23 1.36
C ILE A 20 -26.20 5.04 2.23
N GLY A 21 -26.37 4.71 3.52
CA GLY A 21 -25.26 4.42 4.42
C GLY A 21 -24.38 3.27 3.92
N GLY A 22 -25.01 2.18 3.47
CA GLY A 22 -24.31 1.05 2.86
C GLY A 22 -23.54 1.41 1.59
N CYS A 23 -24.14 2.22 0.70
CA CYS A 23 -23.52 2.66 -0.54
C CYS A 23 -22.30 3.56 -0.30
N VAL A 24 -22.37 4.48 0.67
CA VAL A 24 -21.26 5.36 1.05
C VAL A 24 -20.09 4.56 1.63
N ILE A 25 -20.37 3.57 2.48
CA ILE A 25 -19.33 2.70 3.06
C ILE A 25 -18.68 1.83 1.96
N MET A 26 -19.48 1.29 1.04
CA MET A 26 -18.99 0.45 -0.05
C MET A 26 -18.08 1.24 -1.01
N THR A 27 -18.50 2.44 -1.41
CA THR A 27 -17.71 3.32 -2.30
C THR A 27 -16.39 3.76 -1.66
N LYS A 28 -16.39 4.11 -0.37
CA LYS A 28 -15.17 4.44 0.38
C LYS A 28 -14.21 3.26 0.47
N THR A 29 -14.72 2.06 0.73
CA THR A 29 -13.92 0.83 0.81
C THR A 29 -13.31 0.48 -0.54
N ASN A 30 -14.10 0.56 -1.62
CA ASN A 30 -13.61 0.32 -2.98
C ASN A 30 -12.53 1.34 -3.40
N GLY A 31 -12.74 2.62 -3.09
CA GLY A 31 -11.74 3.67 -3.36
C GLY A 31 -10.43 3.44 -2.63
N ARG A 32 -10.48 3.09 -1.34
CA ARG A 32 -9.28 2.76 -0.55
C ARG A 32 -8.56 1.52 -1.10
N ASN A 33 -9.30 0.48 -1.46
CA ASN A 33 -8.73 -0.75 -2.04
C ASN A 33 -8.03 -0.46 -3.38
N ALA A 34 -8.60 0.41 -4.21
CA ALA A 34 -7.97 0.84 -5.46
C ALA A 34 -6.66 1.59 -5.21
N GLN A 35 -6.63 2.54 -4.27
CA GLN A 35 -5.42 3.27 -3.88
C GLN A 35 -4.33 2.34 -3.32
N ILE A 36 -4.71 1.36 -2.50
CA ILE A 36 -3.79 0.35 -1.97
C ILE A 36 -3.13 -0.43 -3.10
N LYS A 37 -3.93 -0.94 -4.05
CA LYS A 37 -3.42 -1.69 -5.22
C LYS A 37 -2.48 -0.84 -6.07
N GLU A 38 -2.83 0.42 -6.30
CA GLU A 38 -1.98 1.34 -7.08
C GLU A 38 -0.63 1.57 -6.40
N ASN A 39 -0.62 1.78 -5.07
CA ASN A 39 0.63 1.98 -4.31
C ASN A 39 1.51 0.72 -4.28
N PHE A 40 0.90 -0.47 -4.14
CA PHE A 40 1.65 -1.72 -4.29
C PHE A 40 2.20 -1.89 -5.71
N ASN A 41 1.43 -1.56 -6.74
CA ASN A 41 1.91 -1.62 -8.13
C ASN A 41 3.11 -0.70 -8.40
N LYS A 42 3.16 0.49 -7.78
CA LYS A 42 4.33 1.39 -7.83
C LYS A 42 5.57 0.77 -7.20
N THR A 43 5.40 -0.07 -6.18
CA THR A 43 6.50 -0.79 -5.54
C THR A 43 6.92 -1.99 -6.39
N LEU A 44 5.95 -2.74 -6.93
CA LEU A 44 6.19 -3.93 -7.75
C LEU A 44 6.78 -3.61 -9.12
N SER A 45 6.53 -2.43 -9.67
CA SER A 45 7.08 -2.00 -10.97
C SER A 45 8.61 -1.88 -11.00
N VAL A 46 9.26 -1.87 -9.82
CA VAL A 46 10.72 -1.90 -9.69
C VAL A 46 11.28 -3.30 -10.00
N TYR A 47 10.46 -4.34 -9.88
CA TYR A 47 10.87 -5.72 -10.16
C TYR A 47 10.57 -6.12 -11.62
N PRO A 48 11.51 -6.81 -12.30
CA PRO A 48 12.89 -7.05 -11.89
C PRO A 48 13.79 -5.85 -12.25
N THR A 49 14.68 -5.46 -11.34
CA THR A 49 15.87 -4.65 -11.66
C THR A 49 17.08 -5.57 -11.58
N LYS A 50 17.53 -6.09 -12.72
CA LYS A 50 18.57 -7.15 -12.78
C LYS A 50 19.96 -6.61 -12.47
N ASN A 51 20.28 -5.43 -12.96
CA ASN A 51 21.53 -4.75 -12.66
C ASN A 51 21.30 -3.78 -11.50
N LEU A 52 21.99 -3.98 -10.38
CA LEU A 52 21.85 -3.11 -9.21
C LEU A 52 22.41 -1.70 -9.46
N ASP A 53 23.33 -1.53 -10.42
CA ASP A 53 23.84 -0.19 -10.78
C ASP A 53 22.75 0.71 -11.38
N ASP A 54 21.68 0.12 -11.94
CA ASP A 54 20.54 0.89 -12.46
C ASP A 54 19.87 1.73 -11.35
N PHE A 55 20.03 1.35 -10.07
CA PHE A 55 19.50 2.11 -8.94
C PHE A 55 20.19 3.46 -8.74
N TYR A 56 21.42 3.66 -9.23
CA TYR A 56 22.06 4.97 -9.16
C TYR A 56 21.27 6.03 -9.95
N ASP A 57 20.64 5.62 -11.04
CA ASP A 57 19.95 6.50 -11.97
C ASP A 57 18.42 6.52 -11.76
N LYS A 58 17.86 5.59 -10.96
CA LYS A 58 16.45 5.58 -10.57
C LYS A 58 16.14 6.58 -9.45
N GLU A 59 15.21 7.48 -9.70
CA GLU A 59 14.66 8.37 -8.66
C GLU A 59 13.37 7.80 -8.08
N GLY A 60 13.32 7.71 -6.74
CA GLY A 60 12.14 7.28 -5.99
C GLY A 60 11.24 8.46 -5.58
N PHE A 61 10.25 8.17 -4.75
CA PHE A 61 9.45 9.22 -4.12
C PHE A 61 10.31 10.07 -3.17
N ARG A 62 10.08 11.39 -3.18
CA ARG A 62 10.79 12.36 -2.33
C ARG A 62 9.79 13.17 -1.53
N ASP A 63 9.96 13.16 -0.22
CA ASP A 63 9.20 13.98 0.72
C ASP A 63 10.05 15.15 1.27
N GLN A 64 9.57 15.76 2.35
CA GLN A 64 10.20 16.92 2.98
C GLN A 64 11.47 16.58 3.78
N GLU A 65 11.73 15.29 4.04
CA GLU A 65 12.92 14.85 4.78
C GLU A 65 14.18 14.86 3.89
N PHE A 66 14.01 14.88 2.57
CA PHE A 66 15.14 14.99 1.64
C PHE A 66 15.69 16.40 1.59
N LYS A 67 16.97 16.55 1.97
CA LYS A 67 17.68 17.82 1.84
C LYS A 67 17.86 18.21 0.38
N LYS A 68 17.97 19.51 0.13
CA LYS A 68 18.33 20.03 -1.19
C LYS A 68 19.68 19.46 -1.63
N GLY A 69 19.73 18.87 -2.82
CA GLY A 69 20.93 18.26 -3.38
C GLY A 69 21.17 16.80 -2.99
N ASP A 70 20.43 16.27 -2.02
CA ASP A 70 20.45 14.84 -1.70
C ASP A 70 19.69 14.05 -2.77
N LYS A 71 20.37 13.17 -3.49
CA LYS A 71 19.79 12.28 -4.51
C LYS A 71 19.14 11.03 -3.90
N GLY A 72 19.34 10.77 -2.60
CA GLY A 72 18.79 9.64 -1.89
C GLY A 72 19.62 8.36 -2.00
N THR A 73 19.22 7.37 -1.22
CA THR A 73 19.85 6.04 -1.15
C THR A 73 18.77 4.98 -1.33
N TRP A 74 18.99 4.02 -2.23
CA TRP A 74 18.15 2.84 -2.33
C TRP A 74 18.61 1.81 -1.31
N ILE A 75 17.69 1.31 -0.49
CA ILE A 75 17.94 0.22 0.44
C ILE A 75 17.33 -1.04 -0.17
N VAL A 76 18.19 -1.99 -0.56
CA VAL A 76 17.76 -3.29 -1.07
C VAL A 76 18.00 -4.30 0.03
N ASN A 77 16.93 -4.97 0.47
CA ASN A 77 17.00 -6.05 1.45
C ASN A 77 16.32 -7.29 0.88
N SER A 78 16.96 -8.44 1.04
CA SER A 78 16.36 -9.75 0.79
C SER A 78 16.78 -10.70 1.89
N GLU A 79 15.79 -11.34 2.50
CA GLU A 79 15.95 -12.17 3.68
C GLU A 79 15.11 -13.44 3.53
N MET A 80 15.71 -14.58 3.87
CA MET A 80 15.08 -15.87 3.96
C MET A 80 15.08 -16.31 5.41
N VAL A 81 13.88 -16.57 5.95
CA VAL A 81 13.68 -17.07 7.32
C VAL A 81 13.13 -18.49 7.23
N ILE A 82 13.81 -19.43 7.87
CA ILE A 82 13.44 -20.85 7.94
C ILE A 82 13.24 -21.20 9.41
N GLU A 83 11.99 -21.50 9.79
CA GLU A 83 11.63 -21.82 11.18
C GLU A 83 10.87 -23.16 11.25
N PRO A 84 11.58 -24.30 11.28
CA PRO A 84 10.94 -25.61 11.39
C PRO A 84 10.50 -25.88 12.82
N LYS A 85 9.35 -26.54 12.98
CA LYS A 85 8.84 -26.92 14.31
C LYS A 85 9.84 -27.81 15.06
N GLY A 86 10.22 -27.39 16.27
CA GLY A 86 11.13 -28.15 17.15
C GLY A 86 12.59 -28.12 16.70
N LYS A 87 12.97 -27.19 15.82
CA LYS A 87 14.35 -26.90 15.41
C LYS A 87 14.64 -25.42 15.60
N ASP A 88 15.92 -25.07 15.53
CA ASP A 88 16.34 -23.68 15.58
C ASP A 88 15.88 -22.92 14.33
N MET A 89 15.58 -21.64 14.53
CA MET A 89 15.32 -20.70 13.45
C MET A 89 16.64 -20.36 12.75
N GLU A 90 16.62 -20.35 11.42
CA GLU A 90 17.76 -19.93 10.60
C GLU A 90 17.34 -18.79 9.68
N THR A 91 18.12 -17.71 9.70
CA THR A 91 17.92 -16.53 8.85
C THR A 91 19.15 -16.28 7.99
N ARG A 92 18.95 -16.08 6.69
CA ARG A 92 20.00 -15.67 5.76
C ARG A 92 19.52 -14.50 4.92
N GLY A 93 20.29 -13.44 4.82
CA GLY A 93 19.91 -12.27 4.04
C GLY A 93 21.09 -11.37 3.69
N MET A 94 20.80 -10.33 2.92
CA MET A 94 21.76 -9.29 2.54
C MET A 94 21.05 -7.94 2.47
N VAL A 95 21.74 -6.90 2.94
CA VAL A 95 21.30 -5.50 2.82
C VAL A 95 22.36 -4.72 2.05
N LEU A 96 21.91 -3.93 1.07
CA LEU A 96 22.74 -3.00 0.32
C LEU A 96 22.18 -1.59 0.42
N TYR A 97 23.08 -0.63 0.66
CA TYR A 97 22.79 0.80 0.68
C TYR A 97 23.38 1.43 -0.58
N ILE A 98 22.60 1.48 -1.65
CA ILE A 98 23.04 1.98 -2.95
C ILE A 98 22.92 3.51 -2.94
N ASN A 99 24.04 4.19 -2.68
CA ASN A 99 24.03 5.64 -2.48
C ASN A 99 24.14 6.37 -3.83
N ARG A 100 23.07 7.07 -4.25
CA ARG A 100 23.03 7.80 -5.53
C ARG A 100 23.91 9.04 -5.55
N ASN A 101 24.28 9.57 -4.38
CA ASN A 101 25.15 10.73 -4.26
C ASN A 101 26.60 10.39 -4.60
N THR A 102 27.11 9.28 -4.07
CA THR A 102 28.50 8.83 -4.24
C THR A 102 28.68 7.79 -5.34
N ARG A 103 27.60 7.14 -5.76
CA ARG A 103 27.60 5.98 -6.68
C ARG A 103 28.48 4.83 -6.17
N THR A 104 28.28 4.48 -4.90
CA THR A 104 28.96 3.41 -4.16
C THR A 104 27.96 2.54 -3.42
#